data_AF-A0A2V9IZ73-F1
#
_entry.id   AF-A0A2V9IZ73-F1
#
_cell.length_a   1.000
_cell.length_b   1.000
_cell.length_c   1.000
_cell.angle_alpha   90.00
_cell.angle_beta   90.00
_cell.angle_gamma   90.00
#
_symmetry.space_group_name_H-M   'P 1'
#
loop_
_entity.id
_entity.type
_entity.pdbx_description
1 polymer ?
#
loop_
_entity_poly.entity_id
_entity_poly.type
_entity_poly.pdbx_seq_one_letter_code
_entity_poly.pdbx_strand_id
1 'polypeptide(L)'
;FGECLPRWENYVEINPNVVDAYGIPVLNVHMSYGENERVMAYDMQDAAVQMMEAAGAKNVRPFVVPDRTPGFAIHEVGIARMGSDPKKSVLDQYQQTHDVKNLFVCDGAGFASTACQNPTLTIMTLCVRSMDHLMGEMKRGNV
;
A
#
# COMPACT_ATOMS: atom_id res chain seq x y z
N PHE A 1 12.45 3.15 -4.43
CA PHE A 1 11.71 2.20 -3.58
C PHE A 1 11.49 0.93 -4.38
N GLY A 2 11.36 -0.22 -3.71
CA GLY A 2 10.99 -1.47 -4.35
C GLY A 2 9.53 -1.83 -4.07
N GLU A 3 8.97 -2.78 -4.82
CA GLU A 3 7.66 -3.36 -4.51
C GLU A 3 7.78 -4.36 -3.34
N CYS A 4 6.82 -4.36 -2.43
CA CYS A 4 6.65 -5.42 -1.45
C CYS A 4 5.45 -6.27 -1.85
N LEU A 5 5.67 -7.56 -2.09
CA LEU A 5 4.60 -8.45 -2.51
C LEU A 5 3.51 -8.57 -1.42
N PRO A 6 2.22 -8.60 -1.81
CA PRO A 6 1.13 -8.81 -0.86
C PRO A 6 1.19 -10.24 -0.31
N ARG A 7 1.14 -10.36 1.02
CA ARG A 7 1.23 -11.65 1.71
C ARG A 7 0.19 -11.71 2.81
N TRP A 8 -0.42 -12.88 3.00
CA TRP A 8 -1.43 -13.07 4.05
C TRP A 8 -0.87 -12.96 5.46
N GLU A 9 0.41 -13.30 5.63
CA GLU A 9 1.12 -13.17 6.91
C GLU A 9 1.40 -11.70 7.27
N ASN A 10 1.25 -10.78 6.31
CA ASN A 10 1.43 -9.35 6.52
C ASN A 10 0.05 -8.70 6.69
N TYR A 11 -0.29 -8.33 7.93
CA TYR A 11 -1.59 -7.77 8.28
C TYR A 11 -1.49 -6.81 9.47
N VAL A 12 -2.59 -6.09 9.72
CA VAL A 12 -2.74 -5.25 10.91
C VAL A 12 -3.98 -5.69 11.67
N GLU A 13 -3.95 -5.54 12.98
CA GLU A 13 -5.10 -5.76 13.85
C GLU A 13 -5.16 -4.69 14.93
N ILE A 14 -6.35 -4.45 15.48
CA ILE A 14 -6.51 -3.50 16.58
C ILE A 14 -5.90 -4.08 17.85
N ASN A 15 -5.09 -3.31 18.55
CA ASN A 15 -4.61 -3.65 19.89
C ASN A 15 -5.70 -3.30 20.92
N PRO A 16 -6.29 -4.29 21.63
CA PRO A 16 -7.40 -4.03 22.55
C PRO A 16 -6.98 -3.36 23.86
N ASN A 17 -5.68 -3.29 24.14
CA ASN A 17 -5.14 -2.87 25.43
C ASN A 17 -4.42 -1.52 25.37
N VAL A 18 -4.20 -0.97 24.18
CA VAL A 18 -3.41 0.25 23.97
C VAL A 18 -4.19 1.21 23.10
N VAL A 19 -4.27 2.45 23.56
CA VAL A 19 -4.84 3.57 22.83
C VAL A 19 -3.78 4.64 22.60
N ASP A 20 -3.95 5.44 21.56
CA ASP A 20 -3.12 6.60 21.30
C ASP A 20 -3.46 7.78 22.23
N ALA A 21 -2.81 8.93 21.99
CA ALA A 21 -3.01 10.14 22.77
C ALA A 21 -4.45 10.71 22.71
N TYR A 22 -5.28 10.25 21.78
CA TYR A 22 -6.67 10.67 21.57
C TYR A 22 -7.68 9.59 22.00
N GLY A 23 -7.22 8.49 22.59
CA GLY A 23 -8.08 7.39 23.03
C GLY A 23 -8.49 6.45 21.90
N ILE A 24 -7.86 6.53 20.72
CA ILE A 24 -8.14 5.65 19.59
C ILE A 24 -7.28 4.38 19.74
N PRO A 25 -7.86 3.16 19.64
CA PRO A 25 -7.09 1.93 19.67
C PRO A 25 -5.98 1.92 18.61
N VAL A 26 -4.75 1.60 19.02
CA VAL A 26 -3.60 1.52 18.09
C VAL A 26 -3.63 0.20 17.30
N LEU A 27 -2.81 0.11 16.25
CA LEU A 27 -2.63 -1.13 15.49
C LEU A 27 -1.45 -1.95 16.02
N ASN A 28 -1.62 -3.26 16.13
CA ASN A 28 -0.52 -4.21 16.04
C ASN A 28 -0.23 -4.47 14.57
N VAL A 29 1.02 -4.20 14.15
CA VAL A 29 1.45 -4.38 12.76
C VAL A 29 2.28 -5.66 12.67
N HIS A 30 1.76 -6.65 11.94
CA HIS A 30 2.44 -7.90 11.63
C HIS A 30 3.00 -7.82 10.22
N MET A 31 4.31 -7.61 10.09
CA MET A 31 4.93 -7.40 8.80
C MET A 31 6.36 -7.94 8.76
N SER A 32 6.68 -8.66 7.69
CA SER A 32 8.05 -9.09 7.38
C SER A 32 8.33 -9.04 5.88
N TYR A 33 9.57 -8.70 5.53
CA TYR A 33 10.04 -8.81 4.14
C TYR A 33 10.29 -10.27 3.78
N GLY A 34 9.89 -10.65 2.56
CA GLY A 34 10.18 -11.93 1.96
C GLY A 34 11.55 -11.95 1.28
N GLU A 35 11.87 -13.09 0.67
CA GLU A 35 13.12 -13.25 -0.08
C GLU A 35 13.17 -12.31 -1.30
N ASN A 36 12.04 -12.13 -1.99
CA ASN A 36 11.92 -11.23 -3.13
C ASN A 36 12.36 -9.80 -2.78
N GLU A 37 11.89 -9.25 -1.66
CA GLU A 37 12.24 -7.89 -1.25
C GLU A 37 13.73 -7.78 -0.87
N ARG A 38 14.31 -8.83 -0.28
CA ARG A 38 15.74 -8.87 0.07
C ARG A 38 16.62 -8.89 -1.17
N VAL A 39 16.36 -9.77 -2.12
CA VAL A 39 17.17 -9.86 -3.35
C VAL A 39 16.99 -8.61 -4.22
N MET A 40 15.78 -8.05 -4.28
CA MET A 40 15.51 -6.79 -4.97
C MET A 40 16.29 -5.63 -4.35
N ALA A 41 16.48 -5.59 -3.03
CA ALA A 41 17.27 -4.52 -2.40
C ALA A 41 18.73 -4.48 -2.91
N TYR A 42 19.35 -5.65 -3.09
CA TYR A 42 20.69 -5.75 -3.66
C TYR A 42 20.71 -5.40 -5.15
N ASP A 43 19.74 -5.88 -5.94
CA ASP A 43 19.62 -5.56 -7.35
C ASP A 43 19.45 -4.04 -7.59
N MET A 44 18.60 -3.39 -6.79
CA MET A 44 18.43 -1.93 -6.82
C MET A 44 19.73 -1.17 -6.55
N GLN A 45 20.54 -1.66 -5.60
CA GLN A 45 21.84 -1.08 -5.28
C GLN A 45 22.82 -1.25 -6.45
N ASP A 46 22.90 -2.44 -7.04
CA ASP A 46 23.78 -2.72 -8.18
C ASP A 46 23.39 -1.90 -9.41
N ALA A 47 22.10 -1.81 -9.71
CA ALA A 47 21.57 -0.95 -10.78
C ALA A 47 21.93 0.53 -10.53
N ALA A 48 21.81 1.01 -9.30
CA ALA A 48 22.20 2.39 -8.95
C ALA A 48 23.70 2.63 -9.15
N VAL A 49 24.57 1.68 -8.80
CA VAL A 49 26.01 1.78 -9.05
C VAL A 49 26.29 1.86 -10.55
N GLN A 50 25.70 0.96 -11.35
CA GLN A 50 25.87 0.95 -12.80
C GLN A 50 25.42 2.27 -13.45
N MET A 51 24.28 2.81 -13.03
CA MET A 51 23.78 4.11 -13.50
C MET A 51 24.74 5.25 -13.18
N MET A 52 25.27 5.28 -11.94
CA MET A 52 26.20 6.32 -11.50
C MET A 52 27.53 6.26 -12.25
N GLU A 53 28.09 5.06 -12.45
CA GLU A 53 29.33 4.86 -13.20
C GLU A 53 29.16 5.22 -14.67
N ALA A 54 28.02 4.84 -15.29
CA ALA A 54 27.69 5.21 -16.66
C ALA A 54 27.53 6.73 -16.83
N ALA A 55 27.04 7.42 -15.79
CA ALA A 55 26.99 8.89 -15.73
C ALA A 55 28.37 9.55 -15.48
N GLY A 56 29.44 8.76 -15.33
CA GLY A 56 30.81 9.23 -15.15
C GLY A 56 31.25 9.43 -13.70
N ALA A 57 30.42 9.04 -12.72
CA ALA A 57 30.80 9.10 -11.30
C ALA A 57 32.01 8.20 -11.02
N LYS A 58 32.82 8.60 -10.05
CA LYS A 58 34.01 7.86 -9.58
C LYS A 58 33.89 7.59 -8.09
N ASN A 59 34.54 6.51 -7.63
CA ASN A 59 34.52 6.09 -6.21
C ASN A 59 33.10 5.87 -5.67
N VAL A 60 32.21 5.30 -6.48
CA VAL A 60 30.84 4.96 -6.06
C VAL A 60 30.93 3.90 -4.95
N ARG A 61 30.27 4.17 -3.82
CA ARG A 61 30.22 3.24 -2.69
C ARG A 61 28.78 2.76 -2.52
N PRO A 62 28.49 1.48 -2.76
CA PRO A 62 27.15 0.96 -2.58
C PRO A 62 26.72 1.01 -1.12
N PHE A 63 25.41 1.15 -0.90
CA PHE A 63 24.78 1.05 0.41
C PHE A 63 23.41 0.38 0.26
N VAL A 64 23.16 -0.65 1.08
CA VAL A 64 21.92 -1.42 1.07
C VAL A 64 21.57 -1.85 2.49
N VAL A 65 20.28 -1.87 2.81
CA VAL A 65 19.74 -2.39 4.08
C VAL A 65 18.52 -3.25 3.75
N PRO A 66 18.71 -4.55 3.46
CA PRO A 66 17.62 -5.42 2.99
C PRO A 66 16.48 -5.58 4.01
N ASP A 67 16.80 -5.67 5.29
CA ASP A 67 15.84 -5.83 6.39
C ASP A 67 15.61 -4.50 7.14
N ARG A 68 15.49 -3.39 6.40
CA ARG A 68 15.16 -2.08 7.00
C ARG A 68 13.79 -2.16 7.67
N THR A 69 13.62 -1.63 8.88
CA THR A 69 12.33 -1.68 9.60
C THR A 69 11.14 -1.31 8.70
N PRO A 70 10.06 -2.12 8.67
CA PRO A 70 8.85 -1.76 7.94
C PRO A 70 8.35 -0.36 8.31
N GLY A 71 7.90 0.38 7.30
CA GLY A 71 7.31 1.71 7.43
C GLY A 71 8.23 2.90 7.21
N PHE A 72 9.53 2.68 6.98
CA PHE A 72 10.45 3.76 6.58
C PHE A 72 10.08 4.45 5.26
N ALA A 73 9.26 3.81 4.41
CA ALA A 73 8.80 4.40 3.16
C ALA A 73 7.57 5.30 3.34
N ILE A 74 6.83 5.17 4.46
CA ILE A 74 5.57 5.90 4.71
C ILE A 74 4.57 5.69 3.55
N HIS A 75 4.55 4.46 3.01
CA HIS A 75 3.73 4.04 1.86
C HIS A 75 2.93 2.77 2.21
N GLU A 76 2.41 2.70 3.43
CA GLU A 76 1.56 1.61 3.89
C GLU A 76 0.22 1.65 3.14
N VAL A 77 -0.12 0.54 2.49
CA VAL A 77 -1.30 0.42 1.63
C VAL A 77 -1.90 -0.99 1.75
N GLY A 78 -3.13 -1.17 1.28
CA GLY A 78 -3.72 -2.51 1.12
C GLY A 78 -4.45 -3.12 2.33
N ILE A 79 -4.59 -2.38 3.43
CA ILE A 79 -5.28 -2.86 4.66
C ILE A 79 -6.77 -3.15 4.45
N ALA A 80 -7.41 -2.54 3.45
CA ALA A 80 -8.78 -2.79 3.04
C ALA A 80 -8.82 -3.02 1.51
N ARG A 81 -8.03 -4.00 1.04
CA ARG A 81 -7.79 -4.19 -0.40
C ARG A 81 -9.07 -4.30 -1.24
N MET A 82 -8.99 -3.76 -2.46
CA MET A 82 -9.98 -3.98 -3.50
C MET A 82 -9.91 -5.42 -4.05
N GLY A 83 -11.04 -5.94 -4.51
CA GLY A 83 -11.15 -7.22 -5.18
C GLY A 83 -12.58 -7.52 -5.64
N SER A 84 -12.73 -8.54 -6.49
CA SER A 84 -14.03 -8.96 -7.01
C SER A 84 -14.76 -9.99 -6.15
N ASP A 85 -14.09 -10.56 -5.14
CA ASP A 85 -14.64 -11.57 -4.25
C ASP A 85 -14.84 -10.96 -2.85
N PRO A 86 -16.08 -10.75 -2.38
CA PRO A 86 -16.36 -10.16 -1.07
C PRO A 86 -15.86 -11.03 0.09
N LYS A 87 -15.56 -12.32 -0.13
CA LYS A 87 -14.94 -13.18 0.89
C LYS A 87 -13.42 -12.99 1.00
N LYS A 88 -12.82 -12.28 0.05
CA LYS A 88 -11.37 -12.09 -0.06
C LYS A 88 -10.96 -10.62 -0.24
N SER A 89 -11.89 -9.67 -0.15
CA SER A 89 -11.60 -8.25 -0.28
C SER A 89 -12.64 -7.45 0.50
N VAL A 90 -12.24 -6.28 1.00
CA VAL A 90 -13.13 -5.39 1.75
C VAL A 90 -13.88 -4.48 0.78
N LEU A 91 -13.16 -4.05 -0.27
CA LEU A 91 -13.67 -3.10 -1.25
C LEU A 91 -13.83 -3.77 -2.62
N ASP A 92 -14.76 -3.25 -3.41
CA ASP A 92 -14.86 -3.56 -4.83
C ASP A 92 -13.91 -2.68 -5.67
N GLN A 93 -14.06 -2.67 -6.99
CA GLN A 93 -13.21 -1.85 -7.87
C GLN A 93 -13.39 -0.33 -7.73
N TYR A 94 -14.47 0.14 -7.10
CA TYR A 94 -14.80 1.55 -6.91
C TYR A 94 -14.51 2.03 -5.48
N GLN A 95 -13.63 1.32 -4.75
CA GLN A 95 -13.36 1.61 -3.34
C GLN A 95 -14.63 1.60 -2.46
N GLN A 96 -15.69 0.94 -2.92
CA GLN A 96 -16.95 0.77 -2.22
C GLN A 96 -16.87 -0.49 -1.40
N THR A 97 -17.38 -0.48 -0.17
CA THR A 97 -17.43 -1.72 0.62
C THR A 97 -18.42 -2.71 0.03
N HIS A 98 -18.09 -4.00 0.07
CA HIS A 98 -19.03 -5.05 -0.36
C HIS A 98 -20.27 -5.14 0.56
N ASP A 99 -20.13 -4.73 1.82
CA ASP A 99 -21.15 -4.90 2.86
C ASP A 99 -22.14 -3.73 2.93
N VAL A 100 -21.69 -2.50 2.64
CA VAL A 100 -22.47 -1.28 2.84
C VAL A 100 -22.40 -0.39 1.60
N LYS A 101 -23.54 -0.30 0.88
CA LYS A 101 -23.60 0.36 -0.44
C LYS A 101 -23.22 1.84 -0.42
N ASN A 102 -23.43 2.57 0.68
CA ASN A 102 -23.10 3.99 0.77
C ASN A 102 -21.79 4.26 1.54
N LEU A 103 -20.94 3.25 1.72
CA LEU A 103 -19.66 3.37 2.40
C LEU A 103 -18.49 3.15 1.42
N PHE A 104 -17.60 4.12 1.36
CA PHE A 104 -16.42 4.15 0.49
C PHE A 104 -15.15 4.45 1.30
N VAL A 105 -14.02 3.86 0.91
CA VAL A 105 -12.72 4.06 1.58
C VAL A 105 -11.71 4.59 0.55
N CYS A 106 -11.59 5.92 0.49
CA CYS A 106 -10.84 6.63 -0.56
C CYS A 106 -9.43 7.05 -0.12
N ASP A 107 -8.60 6.08 0.21
CA ASP A 107 -7.18 6.26 0.57
C ASP A 107 -6.30 5.14 -0.01
N GLY A 108 -5.11 4.91 0.56
CA GLY A 108 -4.20 3.83 0.18
C GLY A 108 -4.66 2.42 0.57
N ALA A 109 -5.71 2.26 1.39
CA ALA A 109 -6.14 0.97 1.89
C ALA A 109 -6.63 0.03 0.78
N GLY A 110 -7.14 0.56 -0.33
CA GLY A 110 -7.70 -0.22 -1.44
C GLY A 110 -6.69 -0.94 -2.33
N PHE A 111 -5.38 -0.70 -2.17
CA PHE A 111 -4.38 -1.24 -3.09
C PHE A 111 -4.28 -2.77 -2.96
N ALA A 112 -4.35 -3.50 -4.08
CA ALA A 112 -4.16 -4.95 -4.09
C ALA A 112 -2.68 -5.36 -4.10
N SER A 113 -1.81 -4.51 -4.66
CA SER A 113 -0.36 -4.57 -4.54
C SER A 113 0.19 -3.16 -4.41
N THR A 114 1.38 -3.04 -3.85
CA THR A 114 2.14 -1.79 -3.90
C THR A 114 2.93 -1.71 -5.21
N ALA A 115 3.53 -0.56 -5.49
CA ALA A 115 4.43 -0.37 -6.63
C ALA A 115 5.78 0.14 -6.13
N CYS A 116 6.73 0.34 -7.05
CA CYS A 116 7.99 1.03 -6.74
C CYS A 116 7.86 2.57 -6.68
N GLN A 117 6.69 3.10 -7.05
CA GLN A 117 6.38 4.53 -7.12
C GLN A 117 5.54 4.99 -5.92
N ASN A 118 5.59 6.28 -5.61
CA ASN A 118 4.80 6.89 -4.53
C ASN A 118 3.28 6.75 -4.83
N PRO A 119 2.44 6.33 -3.85
CA PRO A 119 1.06 5.94 -4.11
C PRO A 119 0.09 7.12 -4.26
N THR A 120 0.45 8.33 -3.83
CA THR A 120 -0.48 9.48 -3.67
C THR A 120 -1.25 9.80 -4.94
N LEU A 121 -0.59 9.86 -6.10
CA LEU A 121 -1.28 10.19 -7.35
C LEU A 121 -2.29 9.09 -7.75
N THR A 122 -1.95 7.83 -7.50
CA THR A 122 -2.86 6.69 -7.70
C THR A 122 -4.03 6.75 -6.72
N ILE A 123 -3.80 7.09 -5.44
CA ILE A 123 -4.87 7.31 -4.45
C ILE A 123 -5.85 8.37 -4.93
N MET A 124 -5.35 9.53 -5.37
CA MET A 124 -6.19 10.62 -5.88
C MET A 124 -7.00 10.18 -7.11
N THR A 125 -6.37 9.44 -8.02
CA THR A 125 -7.02 8.93 -9.24
C THR A 125 -8.15 7.96 -8.91
N LEU A 126 -7.90 7.01 -8.00
CA LEU A 126 -8.91 6.03 -7.57
C LEU A 126 -10.06 6.73 -6.83
N CYS A 127 -9.76 7.72 -5.97
CA CYS A 127 -10.76 8.50 -5.27
C CYS A 127 -11.69 9.23 -6.25
N VAL A 128 -11.13 9.93 -7.25
CA VAL A 128 -11.94 10.63 -8.27
C VAL A 128 -12.83 9.65 -9.05
N ARG A 129 -12.28 8.50 -9.47
CA ARG A 129 -13.06 7.45 -10.14
C ARG A 129 -14.22 6.94 -9.28
N SER A 130 -13.96 6.73 -8.00
CA SER A 130 -14.93 6.22 -7.02
C SER A 130 -16.03 7.23 -6.74
N MET A 131 -15.69 8.52 -6.68
CA MET A 131 -16.68 9.60 -6.51
C MET A 131 -17.56 9.77 -7.74
N ASP A 132 -17.02 9.63 -8.96
CA ASP A 132 -17.83 9.64 -10.18
C ASP A 132 -18.85 8.49 -10.20
N HIS A 133 -18.40 7.29 -9.81
CA HIS A 133 -19.28 6.13 -9.63
C HIS A 133 -20.39 6.41 -8.60
N LEU A 134 -20.03 6.88 -7.41
CA LEU A 134 -20.99 7.24 -6.36
C LEU A 134 -22.04 8.26 -6.84
N MET A 135 -21.61 9.32 -7.52
CA MET A 135 -22.53 10.31 -8.09
C MET A 135 -23.50 9.68 -9.11
N GLY A 136 -23.03 8.74 -9.92
CA GLY A 136 -23.87 7.98 -10.85
C GLY A 136 -24.92 7.14 -10.12
N GLU A 137 -24.52 6.42 -9.08
CA GLU A 137 -25.42 5.58 -8.28
C GLU A 137 -26.44 6.39 -7.49
N MET A 138 -26.04 7.54 -6.93
CA MET A 138 -26.97 8.46 -6.25
C MET A 138 -28.05 8.99 -7.19
N LYS A 139 -27.68 9.38 -8.43
CA LYS A 139 -28.65 9.83 -9.43
C LYS A 139 -29.64 8.73 -9.83
N ARG A 140 -29.25 7.46 -9.72
CA ARG A 140 -30.10 6.29 -9.97
C ARG A 140 -30.93 5.87 -8.76
N GLY A 141 -30.64 6.40 -7.57
CA GLY A 141 -31.28 5.98 -6.31
C GLY A 141 -30.82 4.60 -5.82
N ASN A 142 -29.63 4.16 -6.21
CA ASN A 142 -29.06 2.86 -5.81
C ASN A 142 -28.34 2.93 -4.44
N VAL A 143 -28.01 4.15 -4.01
CA VAL A 143 -27.35 4.53 -2.75
C VAL A 143 -27.96 5.79 -2.18
#